data_AF-R7D452-F1
#
_entry.id   AF-R7D452-F1
#
_cell.length_a   1.000
_cell.length_b   1.000
_cell.length_c   1.000
_cell.angle_alpha   90.00
_cell.angle_beta   90.00
_cell.angle_gamma   90.00
#
_symmetry.space_group_name_H-M   'P 1'
#
loop_
_entity.id
_entity.type
_entity.pdbx_description
1 polymer ?
#
loop_
_entity_poly.entity_id
_entity_poly.type
_entity_poly.pdbx_seq_one_letter_code
_entity_poly.pdbx_strand_id
1 'polypeptide(L)'
;MTSNGPRGWWNDIDPTALIDDNGQAWLCWGNGTCFLAKLKPNLIEIDGDIQVVDLPRYVEGPWLHKHGDLYYLTYASLGEGREAISYATAPSMEGPWTPRGELTGMAENSFTIHPGIIEFQGKWYLFYHNATLTLDGHPGAIGRRTVCVDELHYNPDGTMQTVVQTKQGVSE
;
A
#
# COMPACT_ATOMS: atom_id res chain seq x y z
N MET A 1 3.67 21.38 0.15
CA MET A 1 4.71 20.81 -0.72
C MET A 1 5.80 20.33 0.21
N THR A 2 6.02 19.02 0.24
CA THR A 2 7.12 18.46 1.04
C THR A 2 8.45 18.85 0.40
N SER A 3 9.53 18.83 1.17
CA SER A 3 10.85 19.07 0.59
C SER A 3 11.16 17.98 -0.43
N ASN A 4 11.78 18.35 -1.54
CA ASN A 4 12.28 17.35 -2.48
C ASN A 4 13.33 16.49 -1.77
N GLY A 5 12.93 15.28 -1.39
CA GLY A 5 13.84 14.28 -0.86
C GLY A 5 14.86 13.85 -1.93
N PRO A 6 15.70 12.86 -1.65
CA PRO A 6 16.77 12.41 -2.56
C PRO A 6 16.28 11.96 -3.95
N ARG A 7 14.98 11.70 -4.13
CA ARG A 7 14.39 11.09 -5.34
C ARG A 7 13.57 12.02 -6.26
N GLY A 8 13.52 13.34 -6.02
CA GLY A 8 13.13 14.30 -7.06
C GLY A 8 11.80 15.05 -6.87
N TRP A 9 11.09 15.31 -7.98
CA TRP A 9 10.06 16.36 -8.14
C TRP A 9 8.60 15.85 -8.09
N TRP A 10 8.38 14.57 -7.79
CA TRP A 10 7.06 13.92 -7.84
C TRP A 10 6.71 13.19 -6.53
N ASN A 11 7.16 13.72 -5.39
CA ASN A 11 7.08 13.03 -4.10
C ASN A 11 5.66 13.09 -3.50
N ASP A 12 4.88 14.11 -3.86
CA ASP A 12 3.55 14.35 -3.30
C ASP A 12 2.45 13.66 -4.14
N ILE A 13 2.48 12.31 -4.20
CA ILE A 13 1.50 11.47 -4.92
C ILE A 13 1.00 10.31 -4.03
N ASP A 14 0.02 9.56 -4.54
CA ASP A 14 -0.49 8.30 -3.98
C ASP A 14 -0.97 8.40 -2.52
N PRO A 15 -2.02 9.18 -2.24
CA PRO A 15 -2.54 9.30 -0.89
C PRO A 15 -3.34 8.06 -0.47
N THR A 16 -3.16 7.65 0.79
CA THR A 16 -4.11 6.82 1.53
C THR A 16 -4.45 7.50 2.85
N ALA A 17 -5.72 7.43 3.25
CA ALA A 17 -6.19 7.94 4.52
C ALA A 17 -6.75 6.82 5.41
N LEU A 18 -6.58 6.96 6.73
CA LEU A 18 -7.15 6.06 7.73
C LEU A 18 -7.76 6.89 8.86
N ILE A 19 -8.99 6.57 9.25
CA ILE A 19 -9.62 7.11 10.46
C ILE A 19 -9.49 6.03 11.52
N ASP A 20 -8.74 6.31 12.58
CA ASP A 20 -8.51 5.38 13.68
C ASP A 20 -9.74 5.30 14.61
N ASP A 21 -9.79 4.29 15.47
CA ASP A 21 -10.93 4.01 16.34
C ASP A 21 -11.20 5.15 17.36
N ASN A 22 -10.16 5.94 17.67
CA ASN A 22 -10.27 7.12 18.52
C ASN A 22 -10.79 8.38 17.76
N GLY A 23 -11.09 8.26 16.46
CA GLY A 23 -11.56 9.35 15.60
C GLY A 23 -10.45 10.21 14.98
N GLN A 24 -9.18 9.96 15.30
CA GLN A 24 -8.06 10.66 14.66
C GLN A 24 -7.89 10.18 13.22
N ALA A 25 -7.97 11.10 12.27
CA ALA A 25 -7.69 10.84 10.87
C ALA A 25 -6.20 11.03 10.55
N TRP A 26 -5.69 10.21 9.65
CA TRP A 26 -4.32 10.19 9.18
C TRP A 26 -4.26 10.20 7.65
N LEU A 27 -3.26 10.86 7.11
CA LEU A 27 -2.93 10.89 5.68
C LEU A 27 -1.50 10.36 5.50
N CYS A 28 -1.34 9.37 4.64
CA CYS A 28 -0.05 8.86 4.21
C CYS A 28 0.06 8.99 2.69
N TRP A 29 1.23 9.38 2.19
CA TRP A 29 1.48 9.59 0.76
C TRP A 29 2.97 9.53 0.50
N GLY A 30 3.39 9.51 -0.77
CA GLY A 30 4.81 9.61 -1.08
C GLY A 30 5.27 8.82 -2.28
N ASN A 31 6.09 9.41 -3.14
CA ASN A 31 7.02 8.69 -4.00
C ASN A 31 8.46 8.97 -3.58
N GLY A 32 9.25 7.91 -3.44
CA GLY A 32 10.64 7.93 -3.01
C GLY A 32 10.87 8.25 -1.53
N THR A 33 9.92 8.89 -0.87
CA THR A 33 9.88 9.14 0.57
C THR A 33 8.45 8.94 1.04
N CYS A 34 8.25 8.15 2.10
CA CYS A 34 6.93 7.92 2.68
C CYS A 34 6.64 8.98 3.75
N PHE A 35 5.58 9.76 3.56
CA PHE A 35 5.13 10.78 4.48
C PHE A 35 3.89 10.33 5.25
N LEU A 36 3.76 10.80 6.48
CA LEU A 36 2.61 10.54 7.34
C LEU A 36 2.26 11.81 8.11
N ALA A 37 0.98 12.17 8.17
CA ALA A 37 0.51 13.31 8.94
C ALA A 37 -0.87 13.05 9.54
N LYS A 38 -1.18 13.72 10.65
CA LYS A 38 -2.54 13.80 11.16
C LYS A 38 -3.36 14.75 10.30
N LEU A 39 -4.65 14.47 10.17
CA LEU A 39 -5.64 15.39 9.61
C LEU A 39 -6.49 15.98 10.74
N LYS A 40 -6.90 17.24 10.57
CA LYS A 40 -7.93 17.85 11.41
C LYS A 40 -9.28 17.16 11.20
N PRO A 41 -10.26 17.33 12.10
CA PRO A 41 -11.59 16.71 11.96
C PRO A 41 -12.35 17.05 10.67
N ASN A 42 -11.97 18.12 9.96
CA ASN A 42 -12.57 18.48 8.67
C ASN A 42 -11.99 17.70 7.47
N LEU A 43 -10.97 16.85 7.68
CA LEU A 43 -10.34 15.96 6.71
C LEU A 43 -9.67 16.64 5.51
N ILE A 44 -9.54 17.97 5.54
CA ILE A 44 -8.98 18.76 4.44
C ILE A 44 -7.80 19.64 4.86
N GLU A 45 -7.42 19.59 6.14
CA GLU A 45 -6.28 20.30 6.70
C GLU A 45 -5.37 19.33 7.46
N ILE A 46 -4.06 19.47 7.29
CA ILE A 46 -3.06 18.77 8.10
C ILE A 46 -3.07 19.35 9.52
N ASP A 47 -2.93 18.48 10.52
CA ASP A 47 -2.82 18.81 11.93
C ASP A 47 -1.40 18.54 12.45
N GLY A 48 -0.58 19.58 12.56
CA GLY A 48 0.79 19.49 13.03
C GLY A 48 1.82 19.14 11.94
N ASP A 49 2.86 18.41 12.34
CA ASP A 49 4.03 18.16 11.51
C ASP A 49 3.85 16.95 10.57
N ILE A 50 4.50 17.04 9.41
CA ILE A 50 4.63 15.92 8.47
C ILE A 50 5.81 15.07 8.91
N GLN A 51 5.55 13.79 9.17
CA GLN A 51 6.54 12.79 9.55
C GLN A 51 7.06 12.05 8.32
N VAL A 52 8.31 11.59 8.38
CA VAL A 52 8.89 10.66 7.40
C VAL A 52 8.93 9.27 8.01
N VAL A 53 8.36 8.30 7.31
CA VAL A 53 8.41 6.89 7.69
C VAL A 53 9.51 6.19 6.88
N ASP A 54 10.59 5.80 7.53
CA ASP A 54 11.70 5.10 6.86
C ASP A 54 11.33 3.63 6.61
N LEU A 55 11.22 3.28 5.33
CA LEU A 55 10.78 1.97 4.87
C LEU A 55 11.78 1.39 3.86
N PRO A 56 12.17 0.11 4.02
CA PRO A 56 13.15 -0.49 3.14
C PRO A 56 12.62 -0.56 1.72
N ARG A 57 13.45 -0.09 0.78
CA ARG A 57 13.20 -0.13 -0.67
C ARG A 57 11.90 0.54 -1.10
N TYR A 58 11.33 1.43 -0.30
CA TYR A 58 10.11 2.17 -0.61
C TYR A 58 10.19 2.82 -2.00
N VAL A 59 9.12 2.71 -2.78
CA VAL A 59 8.94 3.40 -4.06
C VAL A 59 7.76 4.34 -3.95
N GLU A 60 6.54 3.83 -3.80
CA GLU A 60 5.31 4.65 -3.80
C GLU A 60 4.09 3.86 -3.29
N GLY A 61 2.86 4.36 -3.53
CA GLY A 61 1.62 3.65 -3.29
C GLY A 61 1.41 3.15 -1.85
N PRO A 62 1.56 3.98 -0.80
CA PRO A 62 1.32 3.54 0.58
C PRO A 62 -0.17 3.24 0.79
N TRP A 63 -0.47 2.15 1.48
CA TRP A 63 -1.80 1.73 1.89
C TRP A 63 -1.83 1.44 3.39
N LEU A 64 -2.63 2.23 4.12
CA LEU A 64 -2.86 2.07 5.55
C LEU A 64 -4.09 1.18 5.80
N HIS A 65 -3.95 0.24 6.72
CA HIS A 65 -5.09 -0.45 7.32
C HIS A 65 -4.79 -0.86 8.76
N LYS A 66 -5.82 -1.23 9.51
CA LYS A 66 -5.72 -1.74 10.88
C LYS A 66 -6.34 -3.12 10.95
N HIS A 67 -5.68 -4.04 11.67
CA HIS A 67 -6.22 -5.37 11.96
C HIS A 67 -5.81 -5.77 13.38
N GLY A 68 -6.81 -6.01 14.25
CA GLY A 68 -6.59 -6.16 15.68
C GLY A 68 -5.95 -4.91 16.28
N ASP A 69 -4.91 -5.12 17.09
CA ASP A 69 -4.17 -4.05 17.77
C ASP A 69 -3.00 -3.48 16.96
N LEU A 70 -2.87 -3.87 15.68
CA LEU A 70 -1.76 -3.46 14.81
C LEU A 70 -2.23 -2.58 13.65
N TYR A 71 -1.40 -1.59 13.34
CA TYR A 71 -1.48 -0.79 12.12
C TYR A 71 -0.51 -1.36 11.10
N TYR A 72 -0.92 -1.31 9.84
CA TYR A 72 -0.18 -1.86 8.72
C TYR A 72 0.01 -0.77 7.67
N LEU A 73 1.23 -0.68 7.17
CA LEU A 73 1.61 0.18 6.06
C LEU A 73 2.17 -0.70 4.96
N THR A 74 1.36 -0.95 3.95
CA THR A 74 1.69 -1.77 2.77
C THR A 74 2.05 -0.84 1.62
N TYR A 75 3.08 -1.12 0.83
CA TYR A 75 3.60 -0.17 -0.13
C TYR A 75 4.27 -0.86 -1.32
N ALA A 76 4.35 -0.14 -2.45
CA ALA A 76 5.17 -0.56 -3.57
C ALA A 76 6.65 -0.40 -3.20
N SER A 77 7.38 -1.50 -3.25
CA SER A 77 8.82 -1.54 -3.00
C SER A 77 9.56 -1.97 -4.26
N LEU A 78 10.82 -1.57 -4.40
CA LEU A 78 11.62 -2.05 -5.52
C LEU A 78 11.93 -3.53 -5.29
N GLY A 79 11.54 -4.41 -6.22
CA GLY A 79 11.86 -5.84 -6.23
C GLY A 79 13.08 -6.15 -7.10
N GLU A 80 13.09 -7.29 -7.80
CA GLU A 80 14.13 -7.64 -8.78
C GLU A 80 13.84 -7.03 -10.16
N GLY A 81 14.13 -5.73 -10.30
CA GLY A 81 14.04 -5.00 -11.57
C GLY A 81 12.70 -4.32 -11.85
N ARG A 82 11.64 -4.64 -11.11
CA ARG A 82 10.33 -3.96 -11.11
C ARG A 82 9.77 -3.86 -9.70
N GLU A 83 8.64 -3.19 -9.51
CA GLU A 83 8.00 -3.08 -8.20
C GLU A 83 7.41 -4.41 -7.73
N ALA A 84 7.50 -4.66 -6.43
CA ALA A 84 6.80 -5.67 -5.67
C ALA A 84 5.99 -4.98 -4.55
N ILE A 85 5.20 -5.73 -3.77
CA ILE A 85 4.51 -5.18 -2.60
C ILE A 85 5.21 -5.65 -1.34
N SER A 86 5.58 -4.72 -0.46
CA SER A 86 6.12 -5.01 0.88
C SER A 86 5.26 -4.33 1.95
N TYR A 87 5.48 -4.68 3.22
CA TYR A 87 4.76 -4.05 4.31
C TYR A 87 5.58 -3.92 5.60
N ALA A 88 5.10 -3.02 6.46
CA ALA A 88 5.53 -2.85 7.83
C ALA A 88 4.32 -2.83 8.77
N THR A 89 4.54 -3.13 10.04
CA THR A 89 3.52 -3.02 11.10
C THR A 89 3.97 -2.10 12.22
N ALA A 90 3.02 -1.44 12.89
CA ALA A 90 3.28 -0.62 14.06
C ALA A 90 2.20 -0.83 15.15
N PRO A 91 2.53 -0.64 16.43
CA PRO A 91 1.54 -0.65 17.52
C PRO A 91 0.71 0.64 17.60
N SER A 92 1.13 1.71 16.94
CA SER A 92 0.39 2.97 16.78
C SER A 92 0.74 3.61 15.43
N MET A 93 -0.07 4.58 15.00
CA MET A 93 0.20 5.33 13.76
C MET A 93 1.51 6.13 13.83
N GLU A 94 1.92 6.59 15.01
CA GLU A 94 3.22 7.21 15.25
C GLU A 94 4.41 6.23 15.20
N GLY A 95 4.18 4.93 15.05
CA GLY A 95 5.23 3.91 15.00
C GLY A 95 5.62 3.34 16.38
N PRO A 96 6.79 2.68 16.49
CA PRO A 96 7.75 2.45 15.42
C PRO A 96 7.22 1.47 14.36
N TRP A 97 7.45 1.82 13.09
CA TRP A 97 7.13 0.95 11.96
C TRP A 97 8.20 -0.12 11.80
N THR A 98 7.81 -1.39 11.95
CA THR A 98 8.72 -2.52 11.83
C THR A 98 8.50 -3.24 10.49
N PRO A 99 9.49 -3.28 9.58
CA PRO A 99 9.36 -3.98 8.31
C PRO A 99 9.11 -5.47 8.49
N ARG A 100 8.30 -6.04 7.59
CA ARG A 100 7.92 -7.46 7.59
C ARG A 100 8.31 -8.20 6.30
N GLY A 101 8.85 -7.46 5.33
CA GLY A 101 9.32 -8.02 4.06
C GLY A 101 8.26 -7.94 2.95
N GLU A 102 8.46 -8.76 1.92
CA GLU A 102 7.62 -8.81 0.74
C GLU A 102 6.31 -9.55 1.05
N LEU A 103 5.17 -8.92 0.72
CA LEU A 103 3.84 -9.51 0.79
C LEU A 103 3.50 -10.28 -0.49
N THR A 104 3.84 -9.72 -1.65
CA THR A 104 3.71 -10.39 -2.96
C THR A 104 4.70 -9.82 -3.96
N GLY A 105 5.06 -10.64 -4.94
CA GLY A 105 6.07 -10.31 -5.94
C GLY A 105 5.60 -9.34 -7.03
N MET A 106 6.42 -9.23 -8.07
CA MET A 106 6.16 -8.33 -9.20
C MET A 106 4.92 -8.74 -9.99
N ALA A 107 4.10 -7.75 -10.37
CA ALA A 107 2.94 -7.97 -11.24
C ALA A 107 3.35 -8.43 -12.66
N GLU A 108 2.54 -9.30 -13.26
CA GLU A 108 2.75 -9.76 -14.63
C GLU A 108 2.53 -8.62 -15.65
N ASN A 109 3.45 -8.47 -16.60
CA ASN A 109 3.44 -7.48 -17.68
C ASN A 109 3.36 -5.98 -17.25
N SER A 110 3.52 -5.68 -15.96
CA SER A 110 3.52 -4.31 -15.43
C SER A 110 4.86 -4.00 -14.74
N PHE A 111 5.32 -2.75 -14.82
CA PHE A 111 6.42 -2.27 -13.98
C PHE A 111 5.94 -1.97 -12.57
N THR A 112 4.83 -1.23 -12.47
CA THR A 112 4.26 -0.82 -11.19
C THR A 112 3.32 -1.88 -10.62
N ILE A 113 3.15 -1.89 -9.31
CA ILE A 113 2.13 -2.65 -8.59
C ILE A 113 1.73 -1.86 -7.33
N HIS A 114 0.44 -1.60 -7.13
CA HIS A 114 -0.04 -0.77 -6.01
C HIS A 114 -1.02 -1.54 -5.12
N PRO A 115 -0.84 -1.55 -3.79
CA PRO A 115 -1.70 -2.29 -2.87
C PRO A 115 -3.00 -1.54 -2.56
N GLY A 116 -4.08 -2.31 -2.38
CA GLY A 116 -5.29 -1.91 -1.67
C GLY A 116 -5.79 -3.07 -0.81
N ILE A 117 -5.89 -2.90 0.50
CA ILE A 117 -6.30 -3.97 1.43
C ILE A 117 -7.57 -3.57 2.16
N ILE A 118 -8.59 -4.44 2.10
CA ILE A 118 -9.85 -4.26 2.83
C ILE A 118 -10.32 -5.58 3.46
N GLU A 119 -11.12 -5.45 4.52
CA GLU A 119 -11.97 -6.52 4.99
C GLU A 119 -13.35 -6.41 4.34
N PHE A 120 -13.89 -7.52 3.85
CA PHE A 120 -15.25 -7.61 3.34
C PHE A 120 -15.85 -8.98 3.68
N GLN A 121 -17.03 -8.97 4.31
CA GLN A 121 -17.73 -10.19 4.75
C GLN A 121 -16.87 -11.15 5.59
N GLY A 122 -16.05 -10.61 6.50
CA GLY A 122 -15.21 -11.39 7.41
C GLY A 122 -13.98 -12.04 6.77
N LYS A 123 -13.65 -11.63 5.54
CA LYS A 123 -12.44 -12.03 4.83
C LYS A 123 -11.63 -10.81 4.42
N TRP A 124 -10.32 -10.99 4.28
CA TRP A 124 -9.40 -9.94 3.88
C TRP A 124 -8.93 -10.15 2.46
N TYR A 125 -8.74 -9.04 1.73
CA TYR A 125 -8.41 -9.08 0.32
C TYR A 125 -7.28 -8.11 0.00
N LEU A 126 -6.33 -8.55 -0.81
CA LEU A 126 -5.36 -7.68 -1.46
C LEU A 126 -5.83 -7.40 -2.89
N PHE A 127 -6.26 -6.17 -3.12
CA PHE A 127 -6.38 -5.58 -4.44
C PHE A 127 -5.02 -5.07 -4.91
N TYR A 128 -4.76 -5.27 -6.20
CA TYR A 128 -3.58 -4.75 -6.88
C TYR A 128 -3.87 -4.61 -8.38
N HIS A 129 -2.86 -4.35 -9.20
CA HIS A 129 -3.01 -4.38 -10.66
C HIS A 129 -1.93 -5.21 -11.34
N ASN A 130 -2.27 -5.80 -12.49
CA ASN A 130 -1.32 -6.30 -13.47
C ASN A 130 -1.61 -5.66 -14.84
N ALA A 131 -0.98 -6.14 -15.91
CA ALA A 131 -1.27 -5.67 -17.26
C ALA A 131 -1.48 -6.82 -18.26
N THR A 132 -2.28 -7.82 -17.87
CA THR A 132 -2.44 -9.06 -18.65
C THR A 132 -3.71 -9.12 -19.50
N LEU A 133 -4.74 -8.33 -19.18
CA LEU A 133 -6.02 -8.37 -19.88
C LEU A 133 -5.93 -7.75 -21.27
N THR A 134 -6.37 -8.49 -22.28
CA THR A 134 -6.66 -7.95 -23.62
C THR A 134 -8.13 -7.54 -23.68
N LEU A 135 -8.37 -6.27 -24.02
CA LEU A 135 -9.73 -5.73 -24.21
C LEU A 135 -9.86 -5.20 -25.64
N ASP A 136 -10.88 -5.67 -26.36
CA ASP A 136 -11.18 -5.27 -27.74
C ASP A 136 -9.97 -5.37 -28.69
N GLY A 137 -9.23 -6.47 -28.61
CA GLY A 137 -8.04 -6.72 -29.41
C GLY A 137 -6.79 -5.93 -29.02
N HIS A 138 -6.87 -5.09 -27.98
CA HIS A 138 -5.73 -4.32 -27.50
C HIS A 138 -5.11 -5.00 -26.27
N PRO A 139 -3.86 -5.49 -26.35
CA PRO A 139 -3.22 -6.19 -25.25
C PRO A 139 -2.98 -5.25 -24.05
N GLY A 140 -2.90 -5.85 -22.86
CA GLY A 140 -2.40 -5.17 -21.68
C GLY A 140 -0.93 -4.80 -21.84
N ALA A 141 -0.52 -3.71 -21.20
CA ALA A 141 0.84 -3.18 -21.24
C ALA A 141 1.08 -2.22 -20.07
N ILE A 142 2.30 -1.73 -19.92
CA ILE A 142 2.57 -0.55 -19.08
C ILE A 142 1.66 0.60 -19.54
N GLY A 143 0.92 1.20 -18.59
CA GLY A 143 -0.09 2.22 -18.87
C GLY A 143 -1.48 1.69 -19.27
N ARG A 144 -1.64 0.36 -19.47
CA ARG A 144 -2.89 -0.34 -19.79
C ARG A 144 -3.08 -1.48 -18.79
N ARG A 145 -3.36 -1.10 -17.55
CA ARG A 145 -3.43 -1.99 -16.38
C ARG A 145 -4.83 -2.55 -16.17
N THR A 146 -4.94 -3.56 -15.32
CA THR A 146 -6.18 -4.20 -14.92
C THR A 146 -6.13 -4.54 -13.44
N VAL A 147 -7.24 -4.31 -12.74
CA VAL A 147 -7.37 -4.63 -11.31
C VAL A 147 -7.42 -6.13 -11.11
N CYS A 148 -6.73 -6.60 -10.08
CA CYS A 148 -6.72 -7.97 -9.60
C CYS A 148 -7.09 -8.00 -8.12
N VAL A 149 -7.54 -9.16 -7.63
CA VAL A 149 -7.84 -9.37 -6.22
C VAL A 149 -7.54 -10.83 -5.86
N ASP A 150 -6.86 -11.02 -4.74
CA ASP A 150 -6.63 -12.33 -4.13
C ASP A 150 -6.87 -12.24 -2.61
N GLU A 151 -7.22 -13.38 -2.00
CA GLU A 151 -7.48 -13.45 -0.56
C GLU A 151 -6.17 -13.24 0.24
N LEU A 152 -6.27 -12.49 1.32
CA LEU A 152 -5.20 -12.18 2.25
C LEU A 152 -5.47 -12.88 3.59
N HIS A 153 -4.42 -13.48 4.16
CA HIS A 153 -4.52 -14.16 5.45
C HIS A 153 -3.51 -13.59 6.46
N TYR A 154 -3.96 -13.43 7.70
CA TYR A 154 -3.10 -13.09 8.84
C TYR A 154 -2.74 -14.34 9.63
N ASN A 155 -1.49 -14.42 10.04
CA ASN A 155 -1.01 -15.36 11.04
C ASN A 155 -1.47 -14.95 12.44
N PRO A 156 -1.45 -15.88 13.42
CA PRO A 156 -1.84 -15.57 14.81
C PRO A 156 -1.00 -14.47 15.48
N ASP A 157 0.23 -14.23 15.01
CA ASP A 157 1.11 -13.16 15.50
C ASP A 157 0.88 -11.80 14.83
N GLY A 158 -0.14 -11.70 13.94
CA GLY A 158 -0.46 -10.50 13.19
C GLY A 158 0.36 -10.30 11.91
N THR A 159 1.33 -11.16 11.59
CA THR A 159 2.01 -11.07 10.28
C THR A 159 1.08 -11.50 9.15
N MET A 160 1.22 -10.91 7.97
CA MET A 160 0.50 -11.33 6.76
C MET A 160 1.24 -12.48 6.08
N GLN A 161 0.48 -13.49 5.62
CA GLN A 161 0.99 -14.54 4.75
C GLN A 161 1.26 -13.98 3.34
N THR A 162 2.24 -14.56 2.64
CA THR A 162 2.52 -14.20 1.24
C THR A 162 1.26 -14.40 0.38
N VAL A 163 0.84 -13.35 -0.32
CA VAL A 163 -0.30 -13.41 -1.24
C VAL A 163 0.16 -13.97 -2.58
N VAL A 164 -0.47 -15.06 -3.00
CA VAL A 164 -0.25 -15.67 -4.30
C VAL A 164 -1.16 -15.00 -5.31
N GLN A 165 -0.57 -14.38 -6.33
CA GLN A 165 -1.31 -13.77 -7.44
C GLN A 165 -1.92 -14.85 -8.33
N THR A 166 -3.24 -14.88 -8.47
CA THR A 166 -3.92 -15.92 -9.27
C THR A 166 -4.59 -15.37 -10.52
N LYS A 167 -4.89 -16.26 -11.49
CA LYS A 167 -5.70 -15.92 -12.67
C LYS A 167 -7.20 -16.04 -12.41
N GLN A 168 -7.57 -16.83 -11.41
CA GLN A 168 -8.95 -17.12 -11.04
C GLN A 168 -9.54 -16.05 -10.12
N GLY A 169 -8.69 -15.40 -9.33
CA GLY A 169 -9.12 -14.48 -8.27
C GLY A 169 -9.85 -15.20 -7.15
N VAL A 170 -10.74 -14.48 -6.49
CA VAL A 170 -11.52 -14.96 -5.34
C VAL A 170 -12.77 -15.73 -5.79
N SER A 171 -13.16 -16.75 -5.04
CA SER A 171 -14.43 -17.47 -5.25
C SER A 171 -15.59 -16.80 -4.49
N GLU A 172 -16.82 -17.01 -4.98
CA GLU A 172 -18.07 -16.66 -4.29
C GLU A 172 -18.27 -17.42 -2.96
#